data_AF-A0AAV6U5E1-F1
#
_entry.id   AF-A0AAV6U5E1-F1
#
_cell.length_a   1.000
_cell.length_b   1.000
_cell.length_c   1.000
_cell.angle_alpha   90.00
_cell.angle_beta   90.00
_cell.angle_gamma   90.00
#
_symmetry.space_group_name_H-M   'P 1'
#
loop_
_entity.id
_entity.type
_entity.pdbx_description
1 polymer ?
#
loop_
_entity_poly.entity_id
_entity_poly.type
_entity_poly.pdbx_seq_one_letter_code
_entity_poly.pdbx_strand_id
1 'polypeptide(L)' 'MSPTDPPENIHISLHVLDIIEGETPEDVICTASAFPPGQYLWTVGETILSRSRVLSFNSSVTRDMAGNYSCTVRNPH' A
#
# COMPACT_ATOMS: atom_id res chain seq x y z
N MET A 1 -1.86 -7.91 -22.10
CA MET A 1 -1.12 -8.29 -20.88
C MET A 1 -1.12 -9.80 -20.78
N SER A 2 0.08 -10.37 -20.73
CA SER A 2 0.38 -11.78 -20.50
C SER A 2 0.43 -12.07 -18.99
N PRO A 3 0.19 -13.32 -18.55
CA PRO A 3 0.30 -13.71 -17.13
C PRO A 3 1.66 -13.41 -16.49
N THR A 4 2.71 -13.40 -17.31
CA THR A 4 4.11 -13.23 -16.91
C THR A 4 4.58 -11.78 -16.95
N ASP A 5 3.80 -10.86 -17.50
CA ASP A 5 4.20 -9.46 -17.61
C ASP A 5 4.24 -8.83 -16.21
N PRO A 6 5.20 -7.95 -15.88
CA PRO A 6 5.15 -7.23 -14.63
C PRO A 6 3.90 -6.33 -14.55
N PRO A 7 3.39 -6.02 -13.34
CA PRO A 7 2.35 -5.02 -13.17
C PRO A 7 2.78 -3.66 -13.72
N GLU A 8 1.87 -2.97 -14.41
CA GLU A 8 2.08 -1.64 -14.97
C GLU A 8 1.17 -0.60 -14.31
N ASN A 9 1.46 0.69 -14.55
CA ASN A 9 0.65 1.81 -14.06
C ASN A 9 0.40 1.76 -12.54
N ILE A 10 1.45 1.46 -11.77
CA ILE A 10 1.37 1.44 -10.31
C ILE A 10 1.10 2.87 -9.84
N HIS A 11 -0.01 3.06 -9.15
CA HIS A 11 -0.47 4.35 -8.66
C HIS A 11 -0.91 4.26 -7.20
N ILE A 12 -0.43 5.19 -6.39
CA ILE A 12 -0.79 5.36 -4.98
C ILE A 12 -1.66 6.61 -4.86
N SER A 13 -2.80 6.50 -4.15
CA SER A 13 -3.75 7.62 -3.99
C SER A 13 -3.12 8.84 -3.31
N LEU A 14 -2.21 8.62 -2.36
CA LEU A 14 -1.55 9.68 -1.61
C LEU A 14 -0.11 9.27 -1.27
N HIS A 15 0.85 10.14 -1.62
CA HIS A 15 2.28 9.85 -1.47
C HIS A 15 2.86 10.41 -0.17
N VAL A 16 2.24 11.46 0.39
CA VAL A 16 2.64 12.11 1.65
C VAL A 16 1.40 12.38 2.47
N LEU A 17 1.38 11.92 3.73
CA LEU A 17 0.36 12.29 4.72
C LEU A 17 1.05 13.04 5.87
N ASP A 18 0.62 14.28 6.08
CA ASP A 18 0.96 15.04 7.29
C ASP A 18 -0.22 14.94 8.26
N ILE A 19 -0.02 14.24 9.37
CA ILE A 19 -1.09 13.84 10.31
C ILE A 19 -0.73 14.32 11.71
N ILE A 20 -1.72 14.87 12.41
CA ILE A 20 -1.58 15.24 13.81
C ILE A 20 -1.62 13.96 14.65
N GLU A 21 -0.66 13.81 15.55
CA GLU A 21 -0.64 12.67 16.48
C GLU A 21 -1.96 12.56 17.25
N GLY A 22 -2.53 11.35 17.28
CA GLY A 22 -3.87 11.11 17.83
C GLY A 22 -5.00 11.10 16.80
N GLU A 23 -4.76 11.54 15.56
CA GLU A 23 -5.73 11.44 14.46
C GLU A 23 -5.67 10.09 13.75
N THR A 24 -6.79 9.69 13.15
CA THR A 24 -6.86 8.48 12.32
C THR A 24 -6.70 8.86 10.85
N PRO A 25 -5.68 8.36 10.15
CA PRO A 25 -5.46 8.62 8.73
C PRO A 25 -6.62 8.08 7.87
N GLU A 26 -6.87 8.74 6.73
CA GLU A 26 -7.70 8.14 5.67
C GLU A 26 -6.99 6.93 5.04
N ASP A 27 -7.78 6.07 4.39
CA ASP A 27 -7.29 4.89 3.69
C ASP A 27 -6.38 5.27 2.50
N VAL A 28 -5.24 4.59 2.39
CA VAL A 28 -4.34 4.72 1.23
C VAL A 28 -4.57 3.56 0.28
N ILE A 29 -4.79 3.88 -0.99
CA ILE A 29 -5.13 2.90 -2.02
C ILE A 29 -3.98 2.79 -3.02
N CYS A 30 -3.51 1.57 -3.22
CA CYS A 30 -2.55 1.21 -4.25
C CYS A 30 -3.28 0.48 -5.38
N THR A 31 -3.00 0.84 -6.61
CA THR A 31 -3.61 0.24 -7.81
C THR A 31 -2.53 -0.05 -8.83
N ALA A 32 -2.72 -1.12 -9.59
CA ALA A 32 -1.87 -1.46 -10.72
C ALA A 32 -2.66 -2.24 -11.77
N SER A 33 -2.22 -2.12 -13.00
CA SER A 33 -2.66 -2.94 -14.12
C SER A 33 -1.88 -4.26 -14.09
N ALA A 34 -2.54 -5.35 -13.72
CA ALA A 34 -1.94 -6.68 -13.59
C ALA A 34 -2.86 -7.75 -14.19
N PHE A 35 -2.30 -8.79 -14.78
CA PHE A 35 -3.06 -9.93 -15.30
C PHE A 35 -2.29 -11.24 -15.02
N PRO A 36 -2.86 -12.22 -14.31
CA PRO A 36 -4.13 -12.18 -13.56
C PRO A 36 -4.11 -11.08 -12.48
N PRO A 37 -5.23 -10.83 -11.76
CA PRO A 37 -5.28 -9.80 -10.73
C PRO A 37 -4.08 -9.88 -9.77
N GLY A 38 -3.37 -8.76 -9.66
CA GLY A 38 -2.12 -8.68 -8.90
C GLY A 38 -2.34 -8.90 -7.40
N GLN A 39 -1.33 -9.46 -6.75
CA GLN A 39 -1.24 -9.56 -5.30
C GLN A 39 -0.59 -8.29 -4.75
N TYR A 40 -1.20 -7.71 -3.72
CA TYR A 40 -0.74 -6.47 -3.09
C TYR A 40 -0.09 -6.78 -1.73
N LEU A 41 0.93 -6.01 -1.39
CA LEU A 41 1.60 -6.10 -0.09
C LEU A 41 2.01 -4.71 0.37
N TRP A 42 1.50 -4.30 1.52
CA TRP A 42 1.91 -3.10 2.22
C TRP A 42 2.92 -3.41 3.31
N THR A 43 4.03 -2.68 3.32
CA THR A 43 5.05 -2.78 4.35
C THR A 43 5.48 -1.43 4.89
N VAL A 44 5.94 -1.42 6.14
CA VAL A 44 6.73 -0.33 6.73
C VAL A 44 8.04 -0.93 7.24
N GLY A 45 9.16 -0.52 6.65
CA GLY A 45 10.41 -1.26 6.81
C GLY A 45 10.24 -2.74 6.40
N GLU A 46 10.51 -3.66 7.33
CA GLU A 46 10.37 -5.11 7.13
C GLU A 46 9.02 -5.67 7.62
N THR A 47 8.18 -4.83 8.24
CA THR A 47 6.90 -5.26 8.81
C THR A 47 5.81 -5.26 7.76
N ILE A 48 5.06 -6.37 7.67
CA ILE A 48 3.88 -6.49 6.80
C ILE A 48 2.66 -5.93 7.51
N LEU A 49 1.98 -4.99 6.87
CA LEU A 49 0.79 -4.31 7.40
C LEU A 49 -0.51 -4.86 6.80
N SER A 50 -0.52 -5.07 5.47
CA SER A 50 -1.72 -5.50 4.74
C SER A 50 -1.35 -6.27 3.48
N ARG A 51 -2.21 -7.21 3.07
CA ARG A 51 -2.15 -7.93 1.79
C ARG A 51 -3.26 -7.50 0.82
N SER A 52 -3.91 -6.38 1.12
CA SER A 52 -4.96 -5.77 0.32
C SER A 52 -4.41 -4.61 -0.50
N ARG A 53 -5.17 -4.18 -1.51
CA ARG A 53 -4.91 -2.95 -2.25
C ARG A 53 -5.06 -1.69 -1.36
N VAL A 54 -5.79 -1.82 -0.24
CA VAL A 54 -6.04 -0.74 0.72
C VAL A 54 -5.17 -0.92 1.97
N LEU A 55 -4.57 0.18 2.42
CA LEU A 55 -3.93 0.32 3.72
C LEU A 55 -4.84 1.17 4.61
N SER A 56 -5.33 0.55 5.68
CA SER A 56 -6.17 1.18 6.71
C SER A 56 -5.46 1.11 8.05
N PHE A 57 -5.34 2.25 8.73
CA PHE A 57 -4.69 2.32 10.04
C PHE A 57 -5.62 1.90 11.18
N ASN A 58 -6.94 1.96 10.97
CA ASN A 58 -8.01 1.52 11.88
C ASN A 58 -7.96 2.11 13.31
N SER A 59 -7.03 3.02 13.58
CA SER A 59 -6.74 3.60 14.89
C SER A 59 -5.92 4.87 14.72
N SER A 60 -5.84 5.65 15.78
CA SER A 60 -5.02 6.86 15.80
C SER A 60 -3.54 6.51 15.63
N VAL A 61 -2.83 7.34 14.87
CA VAL A 61 -1.39 7.19 14.67
C VAL A 61 -0.60 7.98 15.70
N THR A 62 0.55 7.43 16.06
CA THR A 62 1.54 8.05 16.95
C THR A 62 2.82 8.34 16.18
N ARG A 63 3.69 9.18 16.74
CA ARG A 63 4.92 9.60 16.04
C ARG A 63 5.88 8.44 15.74
N ASP A 64 5.84 7.37 16.53
CA ASP A 64 6.62 6.13 16.31
C ASP A 64 6.13 5.31 15.10
N MET A 65 4.92 5.56 14.61
CA MET A 65 4.43 4.97 13.36
C MET A 65 4.92 5.73 12.11
N ALA A 66 5.54 6.90 12.26
CA ALA A 66 6.04 7.66 11.12
C ALA A 66 7.13 6.87 10.36
N GLY A 67 7.09 6.93 9.04
CA GLY A 67 8.04 6.22 8.20
C GLY A 67 7.61 6.14 6.75
N ASN A 68 8.40 5.41 5.97
CA ASN A 68 8.10 5.20 4.56
C ASN A 68 7.31 3.90 4.38
N TYR A 69 6.07 4.05 3.89
CA TYR A 69 5.18 2.94 3.58
C TYR A 69 5.35 2.56 2.12
N SER A 70 5.46 1.26 1.85
CA SER A 70 5.65 0.74 0.50
C SER A 70 4.54 -0.20 0.11
N CYS A 71 3.95 0.02 -1.08
CA CYS A 71 3.08 -0.94 -1.74
C CYS A 71 3.89 -1.71 -2.79
N THR A 72 3.90 -3.03 -2.71
CA THR A 72 4.42 -3.92 -3.75
C THR A 72 3.27 -4.64 -4.42
N VAL A 73 3.25 -4.66 -5.75
CA VAL A 73 2.29 -5.46 -6.54
C VAL A 73 3.05 -6.53 -7.31
N ARG A 74 2.52 -7.75 -7.35
CA ARG A 74 3.11 -8.88 -8.10
C ARG A 74 2.03 -9.64 -8.86
N ASN A 75 2.34 -10.13 -10.05
CA ASN A 75 1.45 -11.06 -10.73
C ASN A 75 1.52 -12.44 -10.07
N PRO A 76 0.38 -13.12 -9.87
CA PRO A 76 0.37 -14.52 -9.52
C PRO A 76 0.92 -15.34 -10.70
N HIS A 77 1.89 -16.21 -10.41
CA HIS A 77 2.56 -17.08 -11.38
C HIS A 77 1.78 -18.37 -11.64
#